data_AF-A0A5N5N7B6-F1
#
_entry.id   AF-A0A5N5N7B6-F1
#
_cell.length_a   1.000
_cell.length_b   1.000
_cell.length_c   1.000
_cell.angle_alpha   90.00
_cell.angle_beta   90.00
_cell.angle_gamma   90.00
#
_symmetry.space_group_name_H-M   'P 1'
#
loop_
_entity.id
_entity.type
_entity.pdbx_description
1 polymer ?
#
loop_
_entity_poly.entity_id
_entity_poly.type
_entity_poly.pdbx_seq_one_letter_code
_entity_poly.pdbx_strand_id
1 'polypeptide(L)'
;MAARGSSSSSSSSSRPYQLIVFGASGFTGRFVVEEVARSSAEVPGGKLVWAIAGRSRDKLEKVLQEAAQQLGKPELQSEVEIIVADVSEPDSLAAMCKLGHVILNCVGPYRFYGEPVVKACVENGAHCVDISGEPQFLESMQLNYDGAAAEGGVYIVGSCGFDSIPADMGVIYTRDQFKGTLTAVESFLTASSGPEGGCIHDGTWQSAVYGMADSDKLKSLRKKFNHKPLPVVGAKIKRRSALFYSNEIQQYSIPFMGSDPSVVKRTQRYLSEEHQQTPVQYGAYAGVGGISSVIKLLFAGLIFSL
;
A
#
# COMPACT_ATOMS: atom_id res chain seq x y z
N MET A 1 15.73 12.66 5.49
CA MET A 1 16.33 13.95 5.89
C MET A 1 16.01 14.25 7.35
N ALA A 2 17.04 14.53 8.15
CA ALA A 2 16.87 15.07 9.50
C ALA A 2 16.33 16.51 9.38
N ALA A 3 15.19 16.76 10.04
CA ALA A 3 14.56 18.07 10.10
C ALA A 3 15.53 19.09 10.73
N ARG A 4 16.00 20.04 9.93
CA ARG A 4 16.67 21.24 10.45
C ARG A 4 15.60 22.20 10.91
N GLY A 5 15.70 22.58 12.19
CA GLY A 5 14.72 23.38 12.88
C GLY A 5 14.47 24.74 12.22
N SER A 6 13.18 25.07 12.11
CA SER A 6 12.70 26.42 12.28
C SER A 6 11.47 26.34 13.19
N SER A 7 11.57 26.95 14.36
CA SER A 7 10.48 27.07 15.31
C SER A 7 9.53 28.16 14.83
N SER A 8 8.53 27.78 14.05
CA SER A 8 7.30 28.55 13.91
C SER A 8 6.21 27.83 14.70
N SER A 9 5.78 28.45 15.79
CA SER A 9 4.60 28.02 16.56
C SER A 9 3.36 28.13 15.67
N SER A 10 3.04 27.06 14.94
CA SER A 10 1.72 26.90 14.35
C SER A 10 0.75 26.58 15.47
N SER A 11 -0.36 27.31 15.55
CA SER A 11 -1.48 26.97 16.41
C SER A 11 -1.83 25.50 16.17
N SER A 12 -1.56 24.62 17.14
CA SER A 12 -1.91 23.22 17.04
C SER A 12 -3.43 23.15 16.89
N SER A 13 -3.93 22.98 15.67
CA SER A 13 -5.30 22.54 15.47
C SER A 13 -5.42 21.25 16.27
N SER A 14 -6.18 21.26 17.36
CA SER A 14 -6.32 20.08 18.21
C SER A 14 -7.03 19.01 17.39
N ARG A 15 -6.25 18.09 16.80
CA ARG A 15 -6.75 16.91 16.12
C ARG A 15 -7.10 15.90 17.21
N PRO A 16 -8.39 15.62 17.48
CA PRO A 16 -8.75 14.71 18.57
C PRO A 16 -8.28 13.27 18.33
N TYR A 17 -8.07 12.86 17.08
CA TYR A 17 -7.71 11.48 16.75
C TYR A 17 -6.27 11.38 16.27
N GLN A 18 -5.52 10.45 16.83
CA GLN A 18 -4.18 10.08 16.36
C GLN A 18 -4.28 9.29 15.05
N LEU A 19 -5.32 8.46 14.91
CA LEU A 19 -5.57 7.63 13.73
C LEU A 19 -7.05 7.65 13.36
N ILE A 20 -7.35 7.78 12.07
CA ILE A 20 -8.69 7.54 11.51
C ILE A 20 -8.57 6.43 10.45
N VAL A 21 -9.31 5.34 10.63
CA VAL A 21 -9.39 4.26 9.62
C VAL A 21 -10.50 4.61 8.63
N PHE A 22 -10.14 5.05 7.43
CA PHE A 22 -11.09 5.42 6.38
C PHE A 22 -11.34 4.26 5.41
N GLY A 23 -12.61 3.97 5.09
CA GLY A 23 -12.98 2.74 4.39
C GLY A 23 -13.17 1.55 5.34
N ALA A 24 -13.42 1.83 6.62
CA ALA A 24 -13.53 0.84 7.70
C ALA A 24 -14.59 -0.25 7.46
N SER A 25 -15.67 0.06 6.72
CA SER A 25 -16.70 -0.94 6.39
C SER A 25 -16.35 -1.88 5.22
N GLY A 26 -15.27 -1.58 4.49
CA GLY A 26 -14.78 -2.38 3.36
C GLY A 26 -14.12 -3.68 3.80
N PHE A 27 -13.83 -4.57 2.84
CA PHE A 27 -13.29 -5.90 3.13
C PHE A 27 -12.02 -5.85 3.98
N THR A 28 -10.96 -5.20 3.50
CA THR A 28 -9.72 -5.06 4.29
C THR A 28 -9.89 -4.11 5.48
N GLY A 29 -10.72 -3.08 5.33
CA GLY A 29 -10.98 -2.10 6.38
C GLY A 29 -11.46 -2.73 7.70
N ARG A 30 -12.30 -3.77 7.63
CA ARG A 30 -12.79 -4.50 8.81
C ARG A 30 -11.67 -5.17 9.60
N PHE A 31 -10.74 -5.83 8.91
CA PHE A 31 -9.58 -6.45 9.55
C PHE A 31 -8.64 -5.39 10.15
N VAL A 32 -8.49 -4.23 9.50
CA VAL A 32 -7.73 -3.12 10.07
C VAL A 32 -8.39 -2.58 11.33
N VAL A 33 -9.72 -2.42 11.35
CA VAL A 33 -10.46 -2.00 12.55
C VAL A 33 -10.27 -2.98 13.70
N GLU A 34 -10.39 -4.28 13.43
CA GLU A 34 -10.15 -5.34 14.43
C GLU A 34 -8.72 -5.30 14.97
N GLU A 35 -7.72 -5.17 14.11
CA GLU A 35 -6.31 -5.11 14.51
C GLU A 35 -5.96 -3.84 15.31
N VAL A 36 -6.49 -2.68 14.90
CA VAL A 36 -6.34 -1.43 15.66
C VAL A 36 -7.03 -1.56 17.02
N ALA A 37 -8.23 -2.14 17.09
CA ALA A 37 -8.92 -2.37 18.35
C ALA A 37 -8.15 -3.34 19.27
N ARG A 38 -7.53 -4.38 18.71
CA ARG A 38 -6.67 -5.34 19.43
C ARG A 38 -5.47 -4.64 20.05
N SER A 39 -4.72 -3.89 19.24
CA SER A 39 -3.43 -3.28 19.60
C SER A 39 -3.51 -1.87 20.22
N SER A 40 -4.68 -1.23 20.22
CA SER A 40 -4.86 0.17 20.68
C SER A 40 -4.39 0.45 22.11
N ALA A 41 -4.35 -0.55 23.00
CA ALA A 41 -3.86 -0.40 24.37
C ALA A 41 -2.33 -0.56 24.51
N GLU A 42 -1.66 -1.05 23.48
CA GLU A 42 -0.25 -1.45 23.50
C GLU A 42 0.67 -0.41 22.83
N VAL A 43 0.12 0.73 22.41
CA VAL A 43 0.87 1.77 21.70
C VAL A 43 1.83 2.50 22.65
N PRO A 44 3.08 2.75 22.25
CA PRO A 44 4.01 3.57 23.03
C PRO A 44 3.39 4.95 23.33
N GLY A 45 3.31 5.30 24.61
CA GLY A 45 2.66 6.55 25.06
C GLY A 45 1.22 6.39 25.54
N GLY A 46 0.66 5.17 25.54
CA GLY A 46 -0.62 4.84 26.16
C GLY A 46 -1.68 4.43 25.15
N LYS A 47 -2.95 4.59 25.54
CA LYS A 47 -4.11 4.21 24.71
C LYS A 47 -4.18 5.08 23.45
N LEU A 48 -4.21 4.43 22.28
CA LEU A 48 -4.45 5.07 20.99
C LEU A 48 -5.84 5.71 20.98
N VAL A 49 -5.91 7.00 20.66
CA VAL A 49 -7.19 7.70 20.42
C VAL A 49 -7.47 7.67 18.92
N TRP A 50 -8.50 6.93 18.51
CA TRP A 50 -8.78 6.66 17.10
C TRP A 50 -10.28 6.70 16.79
N ALA A 51 -10.59 6.80 15.50
CA ALA A 51 -11.95 6.77 14.98
C ALA A 51 -12.02 5.91 13.70
N ILE A 52 -13.24 5.53 13.32
CA ILE A 52 -13.50 4.88 12.03
C ILE A 52 -14.28 5.81 11.12
N ALA A 53 -14.02 5.72 9.82
CA ALA A 53 -14.67 6.57 8.84
C ALA A 53 -15.12 5.80 7.58
N GLY A 54 -16.21 6.27 6.99
CA GLY A 54 -16.76 5.72 5.77
C GLY A 54 -18.12 6.32 5.41
N ARG A 55 -18.72 5.86 4.33
CA ARG A 55 -19.93 6.47 3.74
C ARG A 55 -21.23 6.15 4.47
N SER A 56 -21.28 5.02 5.20
CA SER A 56 -22.51 4.50 5.80
C SER A 56 -22.31 4.27 7.28
N ARG A 57 -22.93 5.13 8.11
CA ARG A 57 -22.91 5.02 9.57
C ARG A 57 -23.37 3.64 10.04
N ASP A 58 -24.50 3.14 9.53
CA ASP A 58 -25.04 1.83 9.89
C ASP A 58 -24.04 0.68 9.64
N LYS A 59 -23.27 0.75 8.55
CA LYS A 59 -22.24 -0.27 8.27
C LYS A 59 -21.06 -0.14 9.22
N LEU A 60 -20.66 1.08 9.59
CA LEU A 60 -19.58 1.35 10.53
C LEU A 60 -19.94 0.87 11.95
N GLU A 61 -21.18 1.11 12.39
CA GLU A 61 -21.71 0.60 13.66
C GLU A 61 -21.64 -0.93 13.72
N LYS A 62 -22.05 -1.62 12.64
CA LYS A 62 -21.93 -3.09 12.54
C LYS A 62 -20.49 -3.57 12.62
N VAL A 63 -19.54 -2.87 12.00
CA VAL A 63 -18.12 -3.24 12.09
C VAL A 63 -17.62 -3.12 13.53
N LEU A 64 -17.97 -2.06 14.26
CA LEU A 64 -17.59 -1.93 15.67
C LEU A 64 -18.24 -3.02 16.53
N GLN A 65 -19.50 -3.36 16.26
CA GLN A 65 -20.21 -4.44 16.95
C GLN A 65 -19.52 -5.80 16.71
N GLU A 66 -19.20 -6.12 15.45
CA GLU A 66 -18.50 -7.35 15.06
C GLU A 66 -17.12 -7.43 15.75
N ALA A 67 -16.32 -6.37 15.68
CA ALA A 67 -15.00 -6.31 16.32
C ALA A 67 -15.09 -6.42 17.86
N ALA A 68 -16.05 -5.73 18.48
CA ALA A 68 -16.30 -5.80 19.92
C ALA A 68 -16.63 -7.23 20.38
N GLN A 69 -17.47 -7.93 19.62
CA GLN A 69 -17.83 -9.31 19.90
C GLN A 69 -16.63 -10.26 19.74
N GLN A 70 -15.88 -10.14 18.64
CA GLN A 70 -14.72 -10.99 18.34
C GLN A 70 -13.60 -10.84 19.37
N LEU A 71 -13.37 -9.62 19.85
CA LEU A 71 -12.29 -9.31 20.80
C LEU A 71 -12.73 -9.36 22.26
N GLY A 72 -14.02 -9.52 22.55
CA GLY A 72 -14.57 -9.43 23.91
C GLY A 72 -14.43 -8.03 24.53
N LYS A 73 -14.49 -6.97 23.71
CA LYS A 73 -14.33 -5.56 24.11
C LYS A 73 -15.61 -4.75 23.83
N PRO A 74 -16.69 -4.91 24.63
CA PRO A 74 -17.96 -4.21 24.41
C PRO A 74 -17.84 -2.68 24.40
N GLU A 75 -16.86 -2.12 25.12
CA GLU A 75 -16.58 -0.69 25.22
C GLU A 75 -16.19 -0.04 23.89
N LEU A 76 -15.74 -0.81 22.89
CA LEU A 76 -15.38 -0.27 21.56
C LEU A 76 -16.53 0.52 20.92
N GLN A 77 -17.78 0.11 21.16
CA GLN A 77 -18.95 0.77 20.59
C GLN A 77 -19.22 2.16 21.19
N SER A 78 -18.76 2.42 22.41
CA SER A 78 -18.89 3.73 23.08
C SER A 78 -17.63 4.57 23.03
N GLU A 79 -16.47 3.96 22.82
CA GLU A 79 -15.17 4.65 22.83
C GLU A 79 -14.68 5.09 21.46
N VAL A 80 -15.10 4.41 20.38
CA VAL A 80 -14.64 4.69 19.01
C VAL A 80 -15.67 5.53 18.27
N GLU A 81 -15.30 6.75 17.91
CA GLU A 81 -16.18 7.66 17.16
C GLU A 81 -16.36 7.20 15.71
N ILE A 82 -17.56 7.46 15.16
CA ILE A 82 -17.90 7.21 13.77
C ILE A 82 -17.97 8.52 12.99
N ILE A 83 -17.11 8.64 11.98
CA ILE A 83 -17.06 9.79 11.08
C ILE A 83 -17.66 9.40 9.73
N VAL A 84 -18.66 10.15 9.26
CA VAL A 84 -19.21 9.96 7.92
C VAL A 84 -18.39 10.78 6.91
N ALA A 85 -17.80 10.10 5.94
CA ALA A 85 -17.01 10.72 4.87
C ALA A 85 -17.16 9.95 3.56
N ASP A 86 -17.22 10.68 2.44
CA ASP A 86 -17.35 10.13 1.09
C ASP A 86 -16.32 10.75 0.15
N VAL A 87 -15.70 9.91 -0.68
CA VAL A 87 -14.74 10.32 -1.70
C VAL A 87 -15.36 11.19 -2.80
N SER A 88 -16.69 11.14 -2.98
CA SER A 88 -17.40 12.05 -3.89
C SER A 88 -17.63 13.44 -3.32
N GLU A 89 -17.46 13.62 -2.01
CA GLU A 89 -17.79 14.86 -1.29
C GLU A 89 -16.52 15.47 -0.67
N PRO A 90 -15.81 16.37 -1.38
CA PRO A 90 -14.53 16.93 -0.93
C PRO A 90 -14.57 17.57 0.47
N ASP A 91 -15.67 18.24 0.80
CA ASP A 91 -15.84 18.89 2.11
C ASP A 91 -15.91 17.86 3.24
N SER A 92 -16.46 16.67 2.99
CA SER A 92 -16.49 15.59 3.97
C SER A 92 -15.10 15.02 4.22
N LEU A 93 -14.28 14.89 3.17
CA LEU A 93 -12.87 14.47 3.30
C LEU A 93 -12.07 15.52 4.06
N ALA A 94 -12.25 16.81 3.76
CA ALA A 94 -11.58 17.89 4.46
C ALA A 94 -11.97 17.92 5.95
N ALA A 95 -13.26 17.72 6.28
CA ALA A 95 -13.74 17.63 7.65
C ALA A 95 -13.08 16.46 8.40
N MET A 96 -13.06 15.26 7.81
CA MET A 96 -12.35 14.10 8.38
C MET A 96 -10.86 14.38 8.57
N CYS A 97 -10.21 14.93 7.54
CA CYS A 97 -8.78 15.24 7.56
C CYS A 97 -8.44 16.35 8.56
N LYS A 98 -9.35 17.19 9.02
CA LYS A 98 -9.10 18.16 10.11
C LYS A 98 -9.11 17.54 11.50
N LEU A 99 -9.70 16.33 11.64
CA LEU A 99 -9.86 15.66 12.94
C LEU A 99 -8.72 14.67 13.25
N GLY A 100 -8.08 14.10 12.23
CA GLY A 100 -7.07 13.05 12.38
C GLY A 100 -5.64 13.53 12.16
N HIS A 101 -4.68 13.02 12.94
CA HIS A 101 -3.25 13.15 12.63
C HIS A 101 -2.85 12.27 11.45
N VAL A 102 -3.31 11.01 11.46
CA VAL A 102 -3.07 10.03 10.39
C VAL A 102 -4.41 9.51 9.87
N ILE A 103 -4.58 9.54 8.55
CA ILE A 103 -5.66 8.88 7.84
C ILE A 103 -5.11 7.58 7.26
N LEU A 104 -5.57 6.44 7.76
CA LEU A 104 -5.30 5.14 7.17
C LEU A 104 -6.38 4.85 6.14
N ASN A 105 -6.04 5.07 4.88
CA ASN A 105 -6.93 4.91 3.74
C ASN A 105 -6.99 3.44 3.32
N CYS A 106 -8.16 2.82 3.47
CA CYS A 106 -8.51 1.49 2.97
C CYS A 106 -9.48 1.55 1.78
N VAL A 107 -9.66 2.72 1.15
CA VAL A 107 -10.65 2.91 0.07
C VAL A 107 -10.03 2.59 -1.28
N GLY A 108 -10.20 1.33 -1.70
CA GLY A 108 -9.87 0.86 -3.04
C GLY A 108 -11.09 0.76 -3.98
N PRO A 109 -10.88 0.62 -5.31
CA PRO A 109 -9.60 0.68 -6.01
C PRO A 109 -8.97 2.08 -6.01
N TYR A 110 -7.67 2.16 -5.70
CA TYR A 110 -6.99 3.42 -5.36
C TYR A 110 -6.83 4.35 -6.55
N ARG A 111 -6.67 3.80 -7.76
CA ARG A 111 -6.65 4.57 -9.00
C ARG A 111 -7.87 5.47 -9.19
N PHE A 112 -9.02 5.07 -8.66
CA PHE A 112 -10.26 5.84 -8.80
C PHE A 112 -10.56 6.68 -7.57
N TYR A 113 -10.27 6.16 -6.38
CA TYR A 113 -10.75 6.76 -5.12
C TYR A 113 -9.64 7.26 -4.20
N GLY A 114 -8.38 6.96 -4.48
CA GLY A 114 -7.25 7.28 -3.60
C GLY A 114 -6.80 8.74 -3.68
N GLU A 115 -6.75 9.32 -4.89
CA GLU A 115 -6.24 10.69 -5.08
C GLU A 115 -7.03 11.75 -4.30
N PRO A 116 -8.38 11.75 -4.28
CA PRO A 116 -9.14 12.69 -3.47
C PRO A 116 -8.76 12.68 -1.98
N VAL A 117 -8.43 11.50 -1.43
CA VAL A 117 -8.03 11.34 -0.03
C VAL A 117 -6.64 11.92 0.21
N VAL A 118 -5.67 11.63 -0.68
CA VAL A 118 -4.31 12.19 -0.60
C VAL A 118 -4.36 13.72 -0.71
N LYS A 119 -5.12 14.25 -1.68
CA LYS A 119 -5.31 15.68 -1.84
C LYS A 119 -5.86 16.34 -0.57
N ALA A 120 -6.93 15.78 0.00
CA ALA A 120 -7.53 16.29 1.22
C ALA A 120 -6.55 16.25 2.41
N CYS A 121 -5.75 15.19 2.53
CA CYS A 121 -4.72 15.07 3.56
C CYS A 121 -3.66 16.16 3.43
N VAL A 122 -3.11 16.36 2.23
CA VAL A 122 -2.10 17.40 1.96
C VAL A 122 -2.65 18.79 2.22
N GLU A 123 -3.84 19.11 1.72
CA GLU A 123 -4.45 20.45 1.86
C GLU A 123 -4.86 20.77 3.30
N ASN A 124 -5.13 19.76 4.12
CA ASN A 124 -5.59 19.94 5.50
C ASN A 124 -4.56 19.52 6.54
N GLY A 125 -3.31 19.23 6.16
CA GLY A 125 -2.22 18.93 7.10
C GLY A 125 -2.34 17.61 7.86
N ALA A 126 -3.02 16.61 7.29
CA ALA A 126 -3.09 15.25 7.84
C ALA A 126 -2.13 14.32 7.10
N HIS A 127 -1.52 13.37 7.81
CA HIS A 127 -0.73 12.32 7.18
C HIS A 127 -1.64 11.27 6.56
N CYS A 128 -1.20 10.66 5.46
CA CYS A 128 -1.93 9.58 4.79
C CYS A 128 -1.07 8.32 4.75
N VAL A 129 -1.66 7.20 5.17
CA VAL A 129 -1.10 5.87 4.99
C VAL A 129 -2.11 5.04 4.20
N ASP A 130 -1.66 4.24 3.24
CA ASP A 130 -2.54 3.34 2.49
C ASP A 130 -1.97 1.93 2.37
N ILE A 131 -2.82 1.00 1.92
CA ILE A 131 -2.48 -0.39 1.65
C ILE A 131 -2.50 -0.70 0.14
N SER A 132 -2.21 0.29 -0.70
CA SER A 132 -2.34 0.18 -2.14
C SER A 132 -1.30 -0.73 -2.78
N GLY A 133 -1.76 -1.69 -3.58
CA GLY A 133 -0.94 -2.52 -4.46
C GLY A 133 -0.80 -1.99 -5.89
N GLU A 134 -1.16 -0.71 -6.14
CA GLU A 134 -1.34 -0.17 -7.49
C GLU A 134 -0.19 0.79 -7.90
N PRO A 135 0.83 0.34 -8.69
CA PRO A 135 1.99 1.15 -9.07
C PRO A 135 1.64 2.53 -9.64
N GLN A 136 0.62 2.59 -10.50
CA GLN A 136 0.24 3.86 -11.14
C GLN A 136 -0.29 4.86 -10.14
N PHE A 137 -1.11 4.43 -9.18
CA PHE A 137 -1.59 5.32 -8.13
C PHE A 137 -0.42 5.83 -7.31
N LEU A 138 0.42 4.94 -6.79
CA LEU A 138 1.58 5.26 -5.95
C LEU A 138 2.53 6.26 -6.62
N GLU A 139 2.91 5.99 -7.87
CA GLU A 139 3.80 6.85 -8.64
C GLU A 139 3.12 8.17 -9.03
N SER A 140 1.80 8.20 -9.24
CA SER A 140 1.09 9.46 -9.53
C SER A 140 1.00 10.34 -8.29
N MET A 141 0.76 9.74 -7.11
CA MET A 141 0.72 10.49 -5.86
C MET A 141 2.08 11.10 -5.54
N GLN A 142 3.16 10.34 -5.77
CA GLN A 142 4.51 10.87 -5.65
C GLN A 142 4.74 12.04 -6.63
N LEU A 143 4.42 11.86 -7.92
CA LEU A 143 4.68 12.91 -8.91
C LEU A 143 3.90 14.20 -8.62
N ASN A 144 2.65 14.08 -8.19
CA ASN A 144 1.73 15.21 -8.09
C ASN A 144 1.78 15.90 -6.71
N TYR A 145 2.08 15.18 -5.63
CA TYR A 145 1.91 15.70 -4.26
C TYR A 145 3.20 15.75 -3.43
N ASP A 146 4.34 15.19 -3.87
CA ASP A 146 5.59 15.17 -3.08
C ASP A 146 6.03 16.57 -2.62
N GLY A 147 6.01 17.55 -3.53
CA GLY A 147 6.37 18.95 -3.21
C GLY A 147 5.42 19.59 -2.19
N ALA A 148 4.11 19.56 -2.47
CA ALA A 148 3.10 20.15 -1.59
C ALA A 148 3.05 19.46 -0.21
N ALA A 149 3.23 18.14 -0.17
CA ALA A 149 3.31 17.38 1.08
C ALA A 149 4.55 17.77 1.89
N ALA A 150 5.72 17.91 1.25
CA ALA A 150 6.95 18.36 1.90
C ALA A 150 6.82 19.78 2.47
N GLU A 151 6.25 20.72 1.69
CA GLU A 151 5.98 22.09 2.14
C GLU A 151 5.01 22.14 3.32
N GLY A 152 3.98 21.28 3.32
CA GLY A 152 2.99 21.16 4.39
C GLY A 152 3.44 20.35 5.60
N GLY A 153 4.64 19.76 5.58
CA GLY A 153 5.10 18.84 6.62
C GLY A 153 4.24 17.58 6.75
N VAL A 154 3.63 17.13 5.65
CA VAL A 154 2.72 15.99 5.57
C VAL A 154 3.44 14.76 5.00
N TYR A 155 3.31 13.62 5.69
CA TYR A 155 3.76 12.33 5.17
C TYR A 155 2.64 11.62 4.39
N ILE A 156 2.95 11.17 3.18
CA ILE A 156 2.12 10.30 2.36
C ILE A 156 2.88 8.99 2.14
N VAL A 157 2.43 7.91 2.79
CA VAL A 157 3.11 6.61 2.82
C VAL A 157 2.20 5.55 2.21
N GLY A 158 2.50 5.15 0.98
CA GLY A 158 1.73 4.13 0.28
C GLY A 158 2.24 2.70 0.51
N SER A 159 1.44 1.72 0.12
CA SER A 159 1.80 0.28 0.13
C SER A 159 2.19 -0.29 1.49
N CYS A 160 1.56 0.18 2.56
CA CYS A 160 1.73 -0.30 3.94
C CYS A 160 0.92 -1.57 4.22
N GLY A 161 0.89 -2.50 3.27
CA GLY A 161 0.23 -3.79 3.38
C GLY A 161 1.11 -4.92 2.86
N PHE A 162 0.48 -6.06 2.54
CA PHE A 162 1.17 -7.18 1.91
C PHE A 162 1.88 -6.78 0.61
N ASP A 163 1.19 -6.01 -0.24
CA ASP A 163 1.82 -5.28 -1.34
C ASP A 163 2.21 -3.90 -0.76
N SER A 164 3.43 -3.63 -0.28
CA SER A 164 4.73 -4.24 -0.61
C SER A 164 5.69 -4.36 0.59
N ILE A 165 5.17 -4.40 1.83
CA ILE A 165 6.01 -4.48 3.04
C ILE A 165 6.98 -5.68 3.00
N PRO A 166 6.53 -6.93 2.75
CA PRO A 166 7.41 -8.10 2.74
C PRO A 166 8.52 -7.99 1.69
N ALA A 167 8.20 -7.44 0.51
CA ALA A 167 9.17 -7.22 -0.54
C ALA A 167 10.21 -6.14 -0.18
N ASP A 168 9.76 -4.95 0.20
CA ASP A 168 10.65 -3.82 0.44
C ASP A 168 11.47 -4.00 1.71
N MET A 169 10.80 -4.25 2.84
CA MET A 169 11.49 -4.51 4.10
C MET A 169 12.29 -5.81 4.04
N GLY A 170 11.87 -6.81 3.27
CA GLY A 170 12.62 -8.04 3.05
C GLY A 170 13.95 -7.80 2.32
N VAL A 171 13.99 -6.90 1.34
CA VAL A 171 15.24 -6.51 0.67
C VAL A 171 16.17 -5.74 1.62
N ILE A 172 15.62 -4.80 2.40
CA ILE A 172 16.37 -4.05 3.42
C ILE A 172 16.96 -4.99 4.48
N TYR A 173 16.13 -5.86 5.05
CA TYR A 173 16.56 -6.84 6.04
C TYR A 173 17.63 -7.76 5.47
N THR A 174 17.40 -8.30 4.26
CA THR A 174 18.37 -9.20 3.62
C THR A 174 19.70 -8.49 3.42
N ARG A 175 19.70 -7.24 2.94
CA ARG A 175 20.93 -6.44 2.77
C ARG A 175 21.68 -6.29 4.09
N ASP A 176 20.97 -5.94 5.16
CA ASP A 176 21.58 -5.66 6.46
C ASP A 176 22.14 -6.93 7.13
N GLN A 177 21.59 -8.10 6.82
CA GLN A 177 22.08 -9.39 7.30
C GLN A 177 23.10 -10.07 6.37
N PHE A 178 23.24 -9.61 5.13
CA PHE A 178 24.10 -10.27 4.14
C PHE A 178 25.58 -10.01 4.42
N LYS A 179 26.36 -11.09 4.56
CA LYS A 179 27.82 -11.00 4.70
C LYS A 179 28.46 -10.68 3.35
N GLY A 180 28.59 -9.39 3.04
CA GLY A 180 29.15 -8.88 1.80
C GLY A 180 28.25 -7.82 1.17
N THR A 181 28.44 -7.55 -0.11
CA THR A 181 27.57 -6.62 -0.85
C THR A 181 26.43 -7.40 -1.49
N LEU A 182 25.20 -7.17 -1.02
CA LEU A 182 24.01 -7.69 -1.69
C LEU A 182 23.79 -6.94 -3.01
N THR A 183 23.89 -7.62 -4.14
CA THR A 183 23.81 -6.98 -5.47
C THR A 183 22.50 -7.21 -6.20
N ALA A 184 21.78 -8.30 -5.86
CA ALA A 184 20.51 -8.66 -6.48
C ALA A 184 19.65 -9.54 -5.56
N VAL A 185 18.32 -9.40 -5.67
CA VAL A 185 17.30 -10.23 -5.03
C VAL A 185 16.21 -10.56 -6.05
N GLU A 186 15.82 -11.84 -6.11
CA GLU A 186 14.60 -12.29 -6.80
C GLU A 186 13.60 -12.76 -5.72
N SER A 187 12.37 -12.24 -5.74
CA SER A 187 11.28 -12.69 -4.89
C SER A 187 10.26 -13.50 -5.68
N PHE A 188 9.64 -14.48 -5.02
CA PHE A 188 8.64 -15.36 -5.60
C PHE A 188 7.41 -15.42 -4.68
N LEU A 189 6.27 -14.93 -5.18
CA LEU A 189 4.98 -15.09 -4.54
C LEU A 189 4.39 -16.45 -4.92
N THR A 190 4.13 -17.30 -3.93
CA THR A 190 3.36 -18.53 -4.11
C THR A 190 2.05 -18.43 -3.34
N ALA A 191 0.95 -18.78 -3.99
CA ALA A 191 -0.35 -18.88 -3.34
C ALA A 191 -0.71 -20.35 -3.09
N SER A 192 -1.25 -20.62 -1.92
CA SER A 192 -1.91 -21.89 -1.59
C SER A 192 -3.35 -21.62 -1.19
N SER A 193 -4.26 -22.46 -1.69
CA SER A 193 -5.67 -22.43 -1.32
C SER A 193 -5.93 -23.51 -0.26
N GLY A 194 -6.81 -23.21 0.69
CA GLY A 194 -7.35 -24.21 1.62
C GLY A 194 -8.37 -25.14 0.94
N PRO A 195 -8.99 -26.06 1.69
CA PRO A 195 -10.05 -26.94 1.19
C PRO A 195 -11.23 -26.19 0.56
N GLU A 196 -11.51 -24.98 1.05
CA GLU A 196 -12.55 -24.07 0.54
C GLU A 196 -12.17 -23.37 -0.77
N GLY A 197 -10.98 -23.64 -1.32
CA GLY A 197 -10.49 -23.01 -2.54
C GLY A 197 -9.82 -21.66 -2.32
N GLY A 198 -9.61 -20.92 -3.40
CA GLY A 198 -9.07 -19.56 -3.39
C GLY A 198 -10.17 -18.54 -3.69
N CYS A 199 -10.14 -17.40 -3.01
CA CYS A 199 -11.01 -16.27 -3.31
C CYS A 199 -10.17 -15.02 -3.60
N ILE A 200 -10.68 -14.16 -4.47
CA ILE A 200 -10.12 -12.83 -4.74
C ILE A 200 -11.24 -11.84 -4.47
N HIS A 201 -10.97 -10.84 -3.64
CA HIS A 201 -11.92 -9.77 -3.39
C HIS A 201 -12.08 -8.88 -4.63
N ASP A 202 -13.31 -8.43 -4.91
CA ASP A 202 -13.66 -7.65 -6.12
C ASP A 202 -12.76 -6.42 -6.33
N GLY A 203 -12.47 -5.67 -5.26
CA GLY A 203 -11.56 -4.52 -5.34
C GLY A 203 -10.16 -4.90 -5.83
N THR A 204 -9.61 -6.02 -5.35
CA THR A 204 -8.31 -6.54 -5.79
C THR A 204 -8.35 -6.98 -7.24
N TRP A 205 -9.44 -7.65 -7.64
CA TRP A 205 -9.65 -8.06 -9.03
C TRP A 205 -9.72 -6.86 -9.98
N GLN A 206 -10.49 -5.82 -9.62
CA GLN A 206 -10.56 -4.58 -10.38
C GLN A 206 -9.18 -3.90 -10.49
N SER A 207 -8.46 -3.77 -9.37
CA SER A 207 -7.09 -3.21 -9.37
C SER A 207 -6.16 -3.98 -10.31
N ALA A 208 -6.25 -5.32 -10.36
CA ALA A 208 -5.46 -6.15 -11.26
C ALA A 208 -5.85 -5.94 -12.73
N VAL A 209 -7.15 -5.98 -13.06
CA VAL A 209 -7.66 -5.78 -14.43
C VAL A 209 -7.27 -4.41 -14.97
N TYR A 210 -7.56 -3.34 -14.22
CA TYR A 210 -7.22 -1.98 -14.65
C TYR A 210 -5.71 -1.71 -14.61
N GLY A 211 -4.97 -2.37 -13.72
CA GLY A 211 -3.50 -2.35 -13.72
C GLY A 211 -2.90 -2.83 -15.04
N MET A 212 -3.45 -3.91 -15.60
CA MET A 212 -3.05 -4.42 -16.91
C MET A 212 -3.49 -3.50 -18.06
N ALA A 213 -4.76 -3.08 -18.04
CA ALA A 213 -5.33 -2.25 -19.11
C ALA A 213 -4.61 -0.89 -19.27
N ASP A 214 -4.14 -0.31 -18.17
CA ASP A 214 -3.48 1.01 -18.17
C ASP A 214 -1.94 0.94 -18.17
N SER A 215 -1.34 -0.19 -18.54
CA SER A 215 0.12 -0.36 -18.50
C SER A 215 0.90 0.69 -19.29
N ASP A 216 0.32 1.23 -20.38
CA ASP A 216 0.93 2.33 -21.15
C ASP A 216 0.84 3.70 -20.46
N LYS A 217 -0.20 3.93 -19.64
CA LYS A 217 -0.26 5.12 -18.78
C LYS A 217 0.83 5.08 -17.72
N LEU A 218 1.07 3.93 -17.10
CA LEU A 218 2.18 3.75 -16.15
C LEU A 218 3.56 3.99 -16.81
N LYS A 219 3.79 3.48 -18.03
CA LYS A 219 5.02 3.79 -18.78
C LYS A 219 5.17 5.29 -19.04
N SER A 220 4.09 5.95 -19.42
CA SER A 220 4.08 7.40 -19.69
C SER A 220 4.34 8.22 -18.42
N LEU A 221 3.76 7.82 -17.30
CA LEU A 221 4.00 8.40 -15.98
C LEU A 221 5.48 8.29 -15.59
N ARG A 222 6.08 7.10 -15.73
CA ARG A 222 7.50 6.86 -15.43
C ARG A 222 8.46 7.73 -16.21
N LYS A 223 8.10 8.11 -17.45
CA LYS A 223 8.90 9.04 -18.26
C LYS A 223 8.90 10.45 -17.68
N LYS A 224 7.83 10.88 -17.01
CA LYS A 224 7.72 12.22 -16.41
C LYS A 224 8.70 12.45 -15.27
N PHE A 225 9.04 11.39 -14.51
CA PHE A 225 10.06 11.47 -13.45
C PHE A 225 11.47 11.78 -13.98
N ASN A 226 11.74 11.49 -15.25
CA ASN A 226 13.06 11.69 -15.88
C ASN A 226 14.24 11.13 -15.05
N HIS A 227 14.00 10.02 -14.33
CA HIS A 227 15.01 9.42 -13.48
C HIS A 227 16.16 8.82 -14.28
N LYS A 228 17.40 9.07 -13.85
CA LYS A 228 18.56 8.32 -14.33
C LYS A 228 18.43 6.85 -13.90
N PRO A 229 18.90 5.89 -14.72
CA PRO A 229 18.99 4.49 -14.29
C PRO A 229 19.77 4.37 -12.98
N LEU A 230 19.31 3.50 -12.07
CA LEU A 230 20.08 3.15 -10.87
C LEU A 230 21.42 2.53 -11.29
N PRO A 231 22.52 2.82 -10.59
CA PRO A 231 23.79 2.16 -10.86
C PRO A 231 23.64 0.66 -10.63
N VAL A 232 24.31 -0.13 -11.47
CA VAL A 232 24.33 -1.59 -11.35
C VAL A 232 25.65 -1.99 -10.72
N VAL A 233 25.59 -2.67 -9.58
CA VAL A 233 26.74 -3.25 -8.89
C VAL A 233 26.66 -4.77 -8.97
N GLY A 234 27.79 -5.42 -9.25
CA GLY A 234 27.88 -6.88 -9.38
C GLY A 234 27.27 -7.44 -10.67
N ALA A 235 26.91 -8.73 -10.62
CA ALA A 235 26.30 -9.41 -11.74
C ALA A 235 24.89 -8.88 -12.02
N LYS A 236 24.54 -8.69 -13.29
CA LYS A 236 23.18 -8.33 -13.68
C LYS A 236 22.21 -9.44 -13.34
N ILE A 237 21.06 -9.08 -12.77
CA ILE A 237 19.97 -10.03 -12.55
C ILE A 237 19.58 -10.71 -13.88
N LYS A 238 19.32 -12.01 -13.83
CA LYS A 238 19.00 -12.79 -15.02
C LYS A 238 17.69 -12.29 -15.62
N ARG A 239 17.69 -11.98 -16.92
CA ARG A 239 16.46 -11.65 -17.63
C ARG A 239 15.60 -12.91 -17.77
N ARG A 240 14.47 -12.94 -17.07
CA ARG A 240 13.46 -14.00 -17.18
C ARG A 240 12.50 -13.71 -18.35
N SER A 241 11.98 -14.75 -19.01
CA SER A 241 10.89 -14.63 -19.98
C SER A 241 9.56 -14.32 -19.28
N ALA A 242 8.53 -13.95 -20.06
CA ALA A 242 7.20 -13.67 -19.54
C ALA A 242 6.56 -14.88 -18.82
N LEU A 243 7.00 -16.09 -19.17
CA LEU A 243 6.70 -17.34 -18.50
C LEU A 243 7.98 -18.16 -18.45
N PHE A 244 8.36 -18.68 -17.28
CA PHE A 244 9.52 -19.55 -17.11
C PHE A 244 9.27 -20.55 -15.97
N TYR A 245 10.03 -21.65 -15.94
CA TYR A 245 10.02 -22.55 -14.79
C TYR A 245 11.05 -22.09 -13.76
N SER A 246 10.62 -21.90 -12.52
CA SER A 246 11.47 -21.57 -11.38
C SER A 246 11.85 -22.86 -10.64
N ASN A 247 13.16 -23.11 -10.54
CA ASN A 247 13.66 -24.25 -9.77
C ASN A 247 13.60 -23.96 -8.26
N GLU A 248 13.55 -22.68 -7.88
CA GLU A 248 13.50 -22.22 -6.51
C GLU A 248 12.15 -22.56 -5.85
N ILE A 249 11.05 -22.40 -6.59
CA ILE A 249 9.69 -22.71 -6.09
C ILE A 249 9.05 -23.93 -6.75
N GLN A 250 9.76 -24.60 -7.67
CA GLN A 250 9.28 -25.78 -8.42
C GLN A 250 7.94 -25.53 -9.17
N GLN A 251 7.75 -24.33 -9.70
CA GLN A 251 6.54 -23.92 -10.42
C GLN A 251 6.88 -23.12 -11.68
N TYR A 252 5.96 -23.08 -12.62
CA TYR A 252 5.96 -22.02 -13.62
C TYR A 252 5.70 -20.68 -12.95
N SER A 253 6.37 -19.64 -13.43
CA SER A 253 6.35 -18.30 -12.87
C SER A 253 6.22 -17.26 -13.96
N ILE A 254 5.55 -16.17 -13.61
CA ILE A 254 5.39 -14.96 -14.42
C ILE A 254 5.92 -13.75 -13.65
N PRO A 255 6.29 -12.64 -14.32
CA PRO A 255 6.58 -11.38 -13.63
C PRO A 255 5.42 -10.94 -12.72
N PHE A 256 5.73 -10.55 -11.49
CA PHE A 256 4.73 -9.99 -10.60
C PHE A 256 4.35 -8.58 -11.07
N MET A 257 3.05 -8.36 -11.30
CA MET A 257 2.52 -7.11 -11.87
C MET A 257 2.02 -6.10 -10.82
N GLY A 258 2.16 -6.41 -9.52
CA GLY A 258 1.80 -5.54 -8.41
C GLY A 258 2.82 -4.43 -8.12
N SER A 259 2.72 -3.81 -6.96
CA SER A 259 3.53 -2.64 -6.57
C SER A 259 4.98 -2.96 -6.22
N ASP A 260 5.32 -4.21 -5.87
CA ASP A 260 6.65 -4.55 -5.31
C ASP A 260 7.83 -4.03 -6.12
N PRO A 261 7.93 -4.25 -7.46
CA PRO A 261 9.07 -3.75 -8.21
C PRO A 261 9.18 -2.23 -8.19
N SER A 262 8.05 -1.54 -8.06
CA SER A 262 7.97 -0.08 -8.07
C SER A 262 8.37 0.49 -6.70
N VAL A 263 7.85 -0.09 -5.62
CA VAL A 263 8.16 0.30 -4.24
C VAL A 263 9.62 0.00 -3.93
N VAL A 264 10.10 -1.22 -4.18
CA VAL A 264 11.50 -1.59 -3.94
C VAL A 264 12.44 -0.68 -4.73
N LYS A 265 12.15 -0.43 -6.01
CA LYS A 265 12.98 0.46 -6.83
C LYS A 265 13.00 1.90 -6.31
N ARG A 266 11.89 2.41 -5.77
CA ARG A 266 11.83 3.72 -5.13
C ARG A 266 12.71 3.76 -3.88
N THR A 267 12.62 2.75 -3.01
CA THR A 267 13.46 2.64 -1.82
C THR A 267 14.94 2.54 -2.17
N GLN A 268 15.33 1.68 -3.12
CA GLN A 268 16.72 1.56 -3.57
C GLN A 268 17.25 2.85 -4.19
N ARG A 269 16.40 3.63 -4.88
CA ARG A 269 16.76 4.96 -5.37
C ARG A 269 17.04 5.93 -4.24
N TYR A 270 16.12 6.05 -3.30
CA TYR A 270 16.30 6.92 -2.14
C TYR A 270 17.59 6.61 -1.39
N LEU A 271 17.87 5.33 -1.14
CA LEU A 271 19.10 4.91 -0.46
C LEU A 271 20.37 5.21 -1.27
N SER A 272 20.32 5.06 -2.60
CA SER A 272 21.45 5.37 -3.47
C SER A 272 21.73 6.87 -3.57
N GLU A 273 20.68 7.68 -3.70
CA GLU A 273 20.78 9.12 -3.95
C GLU A 273 21.01 9.91 -2.65
N GLU A 274 20.31 9.55 -1.57
CA GLU A 274 20.33 10.30 -0.31
C GLU A 274 21.31 9.72 0.73
N HIS A 275 21.59 8.42 0.68
CA HIS A 275 22.42 7.72 1.67
C HIS A 275 23.70 7.12 1.08
N GLN A 276 23.96 7.32 -0.22
CA GLN A 276 25.13 6.78 -0.93
C GLN A 276 25.32 5.27 -0.75
N GLN A 277 24.23 4.55 -0.49
CA GLN A 277 24.25 3.10 -0.34
C GLN A 277 24.25 2.43 -1.71
N THR A 278 24.82 1.22 -1.77
CA THR A 278 24.77 0.40 -2.99
C THR A 278 23.33 -0.08 -3.21
N PRO A 279 22.69 0.24 -4.35
CA PRO A 279 21.34 -0.24 -4.64
C PRO A 279 21.36 -1.73 -4.98
N VAL A 280 20.33 -2.43 -4.52
CA VAL A 280 20.08 -3.85 -4.82
C VAL A 280 19.21 -3.96 -6.08
N GLN A 281 19.63 -4.77 -7.04
CA GLN A 281 18.77 -5.12 -8.17
C GLN A 281 17.61 -6.00 -7.70
N TYR A 282 16.39 -5.75 -8.17
CA TYR A 282 15.22 -6.49 -7.70
C TYR A 282 14.38 -7.03 -8.86
N GLY A 283 14.00 -8.31 -8.77
CA GLY A 283 13.00 -8.96 -9.61
C GLY A 283 11.93 -9.59 -8.75
N ALA A 284 10.66 -9.44 -9.13
CA ALA A 284 9.54 -10.07 -8.44
C ALA A 284 8.74 -10.93 -9.40
N TYR A 285 8.36 -12.12 -8.94
CA TYR A 285 7.68 -13.13 -9.74
C TYR A 285 6.53 -13.76 -8.95
N ALA A 286 5.52 -14.25 -9.65
CA ALA A 286 4.43 -15.02 -9.07
C ALA A 286 4.42 -16.43 -9.66
N GLY A 287 4.33 -17.44 -8.79
CA GLY A 287 4.09 -18.83 -9.16
C GLY A 287 2.67 -19.01 -9.67
N VAL A 288 2.52 -19.67 -10.82
CA VAL A 288 1.22 -20.01 -11.42
C VAL A 288 0.95 -21.52 -11.36
N GLY A 289 1.80 -22.29 -10.66
CA GLY A 289 1.67 -23.73 -10.51
C GLY A 289 2.32 -24.55 -11.65
N GLY A 290 1.79 -25.75 -11.88
CA GLY A 290 2.30 -26.68 -12.90
C GLY A 290 1.84 -26.37 -14.32
N ILE A 291 2.23 -27.20 -15.28
CA ILE A 291 1.90 -27.01 -16.70
C ILE A 291 0.39 -26.99 -16.98
N SER A 292 -0.40 -27.75 -16.21
CA SER A 292 -1.87 -27.73 -16.31
C SER A 292 -2.45 -26.35 -15.97
N SER A 293 -1.91 -25.68 -14.95
CA SER A 293 -2.34 -24.35 -14.55
C SER A 293 -2.00 -23.30 -15.61
N VAL A 294 -0.82 -23.41 -16.22
CA VAL A 294 -0.42 -22.56 -17.36
C VAL A 294 -1.38 -22.71 -18.53
N ILE A 295 -1.71 -23.96 -18.90
CA ILE A 295 -2.65 -24.24 -19.99
C ILE A 295 -4.02 -23.60 -19.69
N LYS A 296 -4.55 -23.76 -18.47
CA LYS A 296 -5.82 -23.13 -18.06
C LYS A 296 -5.76 -21.61 -18.19
N LEU A 297 -4.66 -20.98 -17.77
CA LEU A 297 -4.48 -19.52 -17.82
C LEU A 297 -4.44 -19.01 -19.27
N LEU A 298 -3.78 -19.73 -20.16
CA LEU A 298 -3.77 -19.42 -21.60
C LEU A 298 -5.17 -19.54 -22.23
N PHE A 299 -5.92 -20.59 -21.92
CA PHE A 299 -7.29 -20.76 -22.40
C PHE A 299 -8.24 -19.68 -21.88
N ALA A 300 -8.13 -19.30 -20.60
CA ALA A 300 -8.87 -18.18 -20.06
C ALA A 300 -8.53 -16.88 -20.83
N GLY A 301 -7.24 -16.58 -21.02
CA GLY A 301 -6.79 -15.41 -21.78
C GLY A 301 -7.34 -15.35 -23.21
N LEU A 302 -7.42 -16.50 -23.90
CA LEU A 302 -7.99 -16.60 -25.25
C LEU A 302 -9.50 -16.27 -25.26
N ILE A 303 -10.25 -16.77 -24.29
CA ILE A 303 -11.70 -16.53 -24.17
C ILE A 303 -12.00 -15.04 -23.91
N PHE A 304 -11.14 -14.34 -23.17
CA PHE A 304 -11.29 -12.90 -22.90
C PHE A 304 -10.67 -11.99 -23.97
N SER A 305 -10.05 -12.55 -25.01
CA SER A 305 -9.46 -11.81 -26.14
C SER A 305 -10.32 -11.82 -27.42
N LEU A 306 -11.45 -12.55 -27.39
CA LEU A 306 -12.51 -12.55 -28.42
C LEU A 306 -13.58 -11.51 -28.06
#